data_AF-A0A1F4US86-F1
#
_entry.id   AF-A0A1F4US86-F1
#
_cell.length_a   1.000
_cell.length_b   1.000
_cell.length_c   1.000
_cell.angle_alpha   90.00
_cell.angle_beta   90.00
_cell.angle_gamma   90.00
#
_symmetry.space_group_name_H-M   'P 1'
#
loop_
_entity.id
_entity.type
_entity.pdbx_description
1 polymer ?
#
loop_
_entity_poly.entity_id
_entity_poly.type
_entity_poly.pdbx_seq_one_letter_code
_entity_poly.pdbx_strand_id
1 'polypeptide(L)'
;MLANLLQPVYAVTLKQVTITNITSLTDVFTLAVNVVLGIGISLTIIFLILGGIQYITSKGDQKAAQEARTSLTNAVIGFIVVIGAFTIKTVMVSILGASGGGVEEPVPNIGL
;
A
#
# COMPACT_ATOMS: atom_id res chain seq x y z
N MET A 1 32.32 35.44 -20.36
CA MET A 1 30.96 34.86 -20.32
C MET A 1 31.00 33.32 -20.14
N LEU A 2 31.98 32.79 -19.40
CA LEU A 2 32.30 31.35 -19.31
C LEU A 2 31.94 30.72 -17.95
N ALA A 3 31.19 31.42 -17.09
CA ALA A 3 30.92 30.97 -15.72
C ALA A 3 29.57 30.22 -15.54
N ASN A 4 28.81 29.98 -16.61
CA ASN A 4 27.45 29.41 -16.53
C ASN A 4 27.35 27.91 -16.90
N LEU A 5 28.48 27.19 -16.88
CA LEU A 5 28.52 25.74 -17.12
C LEU A 5 28.69 24.92 -15.84
N LEU A 6 28.61 25.55 -14.67
CA LEU A 6 28.51 24.85 -13.39
C LEU A 6 27.08 24.95 -12.87
N GLN A 7 26.14 24.38 -13.63
CA GLN A 7 24.87 23.99 -13.03
C GLN A 7 25.18 22.73 -12.22
N PRO A 8 25.06 22.72 -10.88
CA PRO A 8 25.02 21.44 -10.17
C PRO A 8 23.78 20.74 -10.73
N VAL A 9 24.02 19.67 -11.49
CA VAL A 9 22.99 18.77 -11.98
C VAL A 9 22.18 18.38 -10.75
N TYR A 10 20.95 18.88 -10.68
CA TYR A 10 20.01 18.57 -9.61
C TYR A 10 20.04 17.07 -9.44
N ALA A 11 20.44 16.62 -8.24
CA ALA A 11 20.41 15.22 -7.90
C ALA A 11 19.02 14.70 -8.27
N VAL A 12 18.96 13.76 -9.21
CA VAL A 12 17.82 12.84 -9.25
C VAL A 12 17.92 12.10 -7.92
N THR A 13 17.11 12.53 -6.95
CA THR A 13 16.79 11.69 -5.80
C THR A 13 16.03 10.52 -6.38
N LEU A 14 16.79 9.48 -6.74
CA LEU A 14 16.23 8.18 -7.00
C LEU A 14 15.42 7.86 -5.76
N LYS A 15 14.11 7.69 -5.92
CA LYS A 15 13.31 7.00 -4.91
C LYS A 15 13.94 5.61 -4.85
N GLN A 16 14.92 5.45 -3.97
CA GLN A 16 15.63 4.22 -3.76
C GLN A 16 14.53 3.22 -3.45
N VAL A 17 14.29 2.31 -4.39
CA VAL A 17 13.67 1.04 -4.06
C VAL A 17 14.64 0.45 -3.08
N THR A 18 14.37 0.71 -1.81
CA THR A 18 15.12 0.14 -0.71
C THR A 18 14.81 -1.33 -0.82
N ILE A 19 15.70 -2.07 -1.49
CA ILE A 19 15.79 -3.51 -1.34
C ILE A 19 16.17 -3.67 0.12
N THR A 20 15.14 -3.84 0.94
CA THR A 20 15.28 -4.08 2.37
C THR A 20 16.19 -5.28 2.50
N ASN A 21 17.34 -5.06 3.12
CA ASN A 21 18.17 -6.16 3.60
C ASN A 21 17.25 -7.05 4.43
N ILE A 22 17.08 -8.30 4.00
CA ILE A 22 16.23 -9.30 4.66
C ILE A 22 16.88 -9.76 5.98
N THR A 23 17.04 -8.85 6.93
CA THR A 23 17.63 -9.17 8.24
C THR A 23 16.58 -9.26 9.34
N SER A 24 15.35 -8.79 9.09
CA SER A 24 14.28 -8.72 10.09
C SER A 24 12.98 -9.37 9.61
N LEU A 25 12.25 -10.02 10.52
CA LEU A 25 10.91 -10.57 10.25
C LEU A 25 9.94 -9.48 9.71
N THR A 26 10.15 -8.24 10.11
CA THR A 26 9.40 -7.06 9.66
C THR A 26 9.51 -6.80 8.16
N ASP A 27 10.66 -7.11 7.54
CA ASP A 27 10.88 -6.85 6.11
C ASP A 27 10.20 -7.91 5.24
N VAL A 28 10.27 -9.18 5.67
CA VAL A 28 9.54 -10.28 5.02
C VAL A 28 8.03 -10.05 5.13
N PHE A 29 7.55 -9.62 6.30
CA PHE A 29 6.16 -9.28 6.50
C PHE A 29 5.72 -8.10 5.64
N THR A 30 6.53 -7.03 5.57
CA THR A 30 6.23 -5.85 4.76
C THR A 30 6.20 -6.18 3.26
N LEU A 31 7.11 -7.02 2.79
CA LEU A 31 7.12 -7.52 1.42
C LEU A 31 5.84 -8.32 1.12
N ALA A 32 5.47 -9.25 2.01
CA ALA A 32 4.26 -10.05 1.87
C ALA A 32 3.01 -9.16 1.82
N VAL A 33 2.90 -8.18 2.71
CA VAL A 33 1.80 -7.21 2.71
C VAL A 33 1.77 -6.41 1.40
N ASN A 34 2.90 -5.90 0.92
CA ASN A 34 2.92 -5.11 -0.31
C ASN A 34 2.49 -5.93 -1.54
N VAL A 35 2.93 -7.20 -1.64
CA VAL A 35 2.50 -8.13 -2.69
C VAL A 35 1.00 -8.42 -2.59
N VAL A 36 0.50 -8.70 -1.38
CA VAL A 36 -0.94 -8.94 -1.15
C VAL A 36 -1.78 -7.70 -1.43
N LEU A 37 -1.29 -6.50 -1.12
CA LEU A 37 -1.99 -5.25 -1.43
C LEU A 37 -2.11 -5.05 -2.94
N GLY A 38 -1.02 -5.25 -3.71
CA GLY A 38 -1.04 -5.08 -5.17
C GLY A 38 -1.98 -6.06 -5.87
N ILE A 39 -1.90 -7.35 -5.51
CA ILE A 39 -2.74 -8.39 -6.12
C ILE A 39 -4.17 -8.35 -5.57
N GLY A 40 -4.32 -8.11 -4.27
CA GLY A 40 -5.60 -8.08 -3.57
C GLY A 40 -6.52 -6.97 -4.05
N ILE A 41 -6.00 -5.75 -4.26
CA ILE A 41 -6.79 -4.65 -4.82
C ILE A 41 -7.27 -4.99 -6.24
N SER A 42 -6.38 -5.53 -7.07
CA SER A 42 -6.70 -5.89 -8.46
C SER A 42 -7.80 -6.97 -8.51
N LEU A 43 -7.68 -8.03 -7.72
CA LEU A 43 -8.69 -9.09 -7.63
C LEU A 43 -10.02 -8.57 -7.07
N THR A 44 -9.98 -7.73 -6.03
CA THR A 44 -11.18 -7.15 -5.41
C THR A 44 -12.02 -6.40 -6.43
N ILE A 45 -11.40 -5.57 -7.27
CA ILE A 45 -12.11 -4.81 -8.31
C ILE A 45 -12.74 -5.76 -9.34
N ILE A 46 -12.05 -6.82 -9.76
CA ILE A 46 -12.57 -7.80 -10.72
C ILE A 46 -13.81 -8.49 -10.15
N PHE A 47 -13.74 -8.98 -8.91
CA PHE A 47 -14.87 -9.66 -8.26
C PHE A 47 -16.04 -8.70 -8.01
N LEU A 48 -15.77 -7.43 -7.69
CA LEU A 48 -16.80 -6.41 -7.53
C LEU A 48 -17.58 -6.17 -8.82
N ILE A 49 -16.88 -6.06 -9.96
CA ILE A 49 -17.50 -5.84 -11.27
C ILE A 49 -18.29 -7.08 -11.69
N LEU A 50 -17.69 -8.26 -11.62
CA LEU A 50 -18.34 -9.51 -12.02
C LEU A 50 -19.55 -9.83 -11.14
N GLY A 51 -19.42 -9.68 -9.82
CA GLY A 51 -20.51 -9.87 -8.88
C GLY A 51 -21.61 -8.82 -9.02
N GLY A 52 -21.25 -7.56 -9.29
CA GLY A 52 -22.20 -6.46 -9.48
C GLY A 52 -23.05 -6.62 -10.75
N ILE A 53 -22.42 -6.94 -11.88
CA ILE A 53 -23.14 -7.19 -13.15
C ILE A 53 -24.06 -8.41 -13.01
N GLN A 54 -23.56 -9.48 -12.38
CA GLN A 54 -24.34 -10.69 -12.15
C GLN A 54 -25.53 -10.43 -11.22
N TYR A 55 -25.35 -9.64 -10.16
CA TYR A 55 -26.43 -9.26 -9.26
C TYR A 55 -27.54 -8.49 -9.98
N ILE A 56 -27.19 -7.54 -10.85
CA ILE A 56 -28.15 -6.73 -11.61
C ILE A 56 -28.87 -7.58 -12.68
N THR A 57 -28.18 -8.55 -13.27
CA THR A 57 -28.71 -9.39 -14.36
C THR A 57 -29.59 -10.54 -13.85
N SER A 58 -29.46 -10.92 -12.57
CA SER A 58 -30.19 -12.04 -11.94
C SER A 58 -31.68 -11.78 -11.68
N LYS A 59 -32.36 -10.96 -12.50
CA LYS A 59 -33.72 -10.39 -12.40
C LYS A 59 -34.87 -11.39 -12.10
N GLY A 60 -34.82 -12.12 -10.98
CA GLY A 60 -35.83 -13.10 -10.55
C GLY A 60 -35.30 -14.53 -10.32
N ASP A 61 -34.05 -14.83 -10.68
CA ASP A 61 -33.44 -16.15 -10.40
C ASP A 61 -32.76 -16.13 -9.02
N GLN A 62 -33.34 -16.86 -8.07
CA GLN A 62 -32.85 -16.91 -6.69
C GLN A 62 -31.41 -17.45 -6.61
N LYS A 63 -31.03 -18.37 -7.49
CA LYS A 63 -29.74 -19.05 -7.46
C LYS A 63 -28.63 -18.14 -7.96
N ALA A 64 -28.87 -17.44 -9.06
CA ALA A 64 -27.95 -16.43 -9.60
C ALA A 64 -27.78 -15.23 -8.64
N ALA A 65 -28.85 -14.81 -7.96
CA ALA A 65 -28.77 -13.79 -6.92
C ALA A 65 -27.95 -14.24 -5.71
N GLN A 66 -28.04 -15.52 -5.32
CA GLN A 66 -27.25 -16.11 -4.23
C GLN A 66 -25.75 -16.17 -4.57
N GLU A 67 -25.41 -16.60 -5.80
CA GLU A 67 -24.02 -16.63 -6.28
C GLU A 67 -23.43 -15.23 -6.38
N ALA A 68 -24.18 -14.26 -6.89
CA ALA A 68 -23.74 -12.88 -6.98
C ALA A 68 -23.44 -12.27 -5.59
N ARG A 69 -24.28 -12.56 -4.58
CA ARG A 69 -24.04 -12.15 -3.18
C ARG A 69 -22.78 -12.80 -2.60
N THR A 70 -22.54 -14.06 -2.92
CA THR A 70 -21.34 -14.79 -2.47
C THR A 70 -20.08 -14.18 -3.08
N SER A 71 -20.11 -13.88 -4.38
CA SER A 71 -19.03 -13.16 -5.07
C SER A 71 -18.76 -11.78 -4.46
N LEU A 72 -19.82 -11.01 -4.17
CA LEU A 72 -19.69 -9.73 -3.47
C LEU A 72 -19.06 -9.88 -2.09
N THR A 73 -19.49 -10.89 -1.32
CA THR A 73 -18.97 -11.13 0.03
C THR A 73 -17.48 -11.46 -0.02
N ASN A 74 -17.04 -12.27 -0.98
CA ASN A 74 -15.63 -12.59 -1.19
C ASN A 74 -14.81 -11.35 -1.57
N ALA A 75 -15.36 -10.46 -2.42
CA ALA A 75 -14.73 -9.18 -2.75
C ALA A 75 -14.57 -8.29 -1.50
N VAL A 76 -15.60 -8.21 -0.67
CA VAL A 76 -15.57 -7.42 0.59
C VAL A 76 -14.54 -7.99 1.57
N ILE A 77 -14.44 -9.32 1.70
CA ILE A 77 -13.42 -9.95 2.55
C ILE A 77 -12.01 -9.61 2.05
N GLY A 78 -11.77 -9.69 0.73
CA GLY A 78 -10.49 -9.28 0.14
C GLY A 78 -10.13 -7.83 0.46
N PHE A 79 -11.10 -6.93 0.38
CA PHE A 79 -10.92 -5.52 0.74
C PHE A 79 -10.59 -5.31 2.23
N ILE A 80 -11.28 -6.02 3.13
CA ILE A 80 -11.02 -5.95 4.57
C ILE A 80 -9.62 -6.47 4.90
N VAL A 81 -9.17 -7.55 4.25
CA VAL A 81 -7.82 -8.11 4.45
C VAL A 81 -6.73 -7.10 4.07
N VAL A 82 -6.91 -6.39 2.95
CA VAL A 82 -6.00 -5.32 2.50
C VAL A 82 -5.88 -4.23 3.57
N ILE A 83 -7.00 -3.75 4.11
CA ILE A 83 -7.01 -2.72 5.17
C ILE A 83 -6.39 -3.25 6.48
N GLY A 84 -6.73 -4.48 6.86
CA GLY A 84 -6.19 -5.13 8.05
C GLY A 84 -4.67 -5.29 7.98
N ALA A 85 -4.15 -5.72 6.83
CA ALA A 85 -2.72 -5.86 6.59
C ALA A 85 -1.98 -4.51 6.71
N PHE A 86 -2.55 -3.42 6.17
CA PHE A 86 -1.99 -2.08 6.32
C PHE A 86 -1.98 -1.60 7.78
N THR A 87 -3.07 -1.88 8.51
CA THR A 87 -3.21 -1.53 9.92
C THR A 87 -2.17 -2.26 10.76
N ILE A 88 -2.04 -3.57 10.58
CA ILE A 88 -1.05 -4.39 11.29
C ILE A 88 0.38 -3.93 10.96
N LYS A 89 0.68 -3.64 9.68
CA LYS A 89 1.99 -3.07 9.29
C LYS A 89 2.29 -1.79 10.07
N THR A 90 1.33 -0.88 10.13
CA THR A 90 1.52 0.42 10.80
C THR A 90 1.74 0.25 12.29
N VAL A 91 0.96 -0.63 12.93
CA VAL A 91 1.11 -0.95 14.36
C VAL A 91 2.45 -1.64 14.64
N MET A 92 2.85 -2.61 13.81
CA MET A 92 4.16 -3.26 13.94
C MET A 92 5.31 -2.26 13.81
N VAL A 93 5.28 -1.39 12.80
CA VAL A 93 6.30 -0.33 12.63
C VAL A 93 6.27 0.66 13.80
N SER A 94 5.09 0.98 14.33
CA SER A 94 4.98 1.87 15.49
C SER A 94 5.58 1.24 16.75
N ILE A 95 5.37 -0.05 16.99
CA ILE A 95 5.85 -0.74 18.19
C ILE A 95 7.34 -1.11 18.06
N LEU A 96 7.80 -1.48 16.87
CA LEU A 96 9.17 -1.94 16.62
C LEU A 96 10.13 -0.82 16.16
N GLY A 97 9.61 0.34 15.71
CA GLY A 97 10.41 1.38 15.06
C GLY A 97 9.98 2.83 15.32
N ALA A 98 8.90 3.12 16.08
CA ALA A 98 8.53 4.49 16.45
C ALA A 98 9.06 4.97 17.81
N SER A 99 10.23 4.47 18.22
CA SER A 99 11.09 5.14 19.21
C SER A 99 12.15 6.05 18.56
N GLY A 100 11.96 6.45 17.29
CA GLY A 100 12.92 7.28 16.53
C GLY A 100 12.35 8.52 15.83
N GLY A 101 11.13 8.96 16.18
CA GLY A 101 10.51 10.15 15.60
C GLY A 101 10.94 11.46 16.29
N GLY A 102 12.24 11.72 16.42
CA GLY A 102 12.76 13.01 16.84
C GLY A 102 12.90 13.94 15.64
N VAL A 103 11.91 14.79 15.41
CA VAL A 103 11.98 15.91 14.47
C VAL A 103 12.92 16.98 15.03
N GLU A 104 14.23 16.75 14.95
CA GLU A 104 15.23 17.81 15.12
C GLU A 104 15.40 18.51 13.77
N GLU A 105 14.54 19.49 13.51
CA GLU A 105 14.79 20.48 12.47
C GLU A 105 16.10 21.22 12.82
N PRO A 106 17.10 21.27 11.92
CA PRO A 106 18.33 22.00 12.18
C PRO A 106 18.02 23.50 12.32
N VAL A 107 18.11 24.01 13.55
CA VAL A 107 18.01 25.45 13.83
C VAL A 107 19.18 26.15 13.15
N PRO A 108 18.96 27.14 12.26
CA PRO A 108 20.05 27.88 11.64
C PRO A 108 20.83 28.65 12.71
N ASN A 109 22.08 28.26 12.92
CA ASN A 109 23.03 28.98 13.75
C ASN A 109 23.39 30.30 13.05
N ILE A 110 22.76 31.41 13.44
CA ILE A 110 23.13 32.77 13.02
C ILE A 110 24.32 33.30 13.85
N GLY A 111 25.39 32.50 13.92
CA GLY A 111 26.63 32.90 14.58
C GLY A 111 27.06 34.30 14.14
N LEU A 112 27.05 35.22 15.11
CA LEU A 112 27.60 36.57 15.03
C LEU A 112 29.05 36.55 14.53
#